data_AF-A0A928BR89-F1
#
_entry.id   AF-A0A928BR89-F1
#
_cell.length_a   1.000
_cell.length_b   1.000
_cell.length_c   1.000
_cell.angle_alpha   90.00
_cell.angle_beta   90.00
_cell.angle_gamma   90.00
#
_symmetry.space_group_name_H-M   'P 1'
#
loop_
_entity.id
_entity.type
_entity.pdbx_description
1 polymer ?
#
loop_
_entity_poly.entity_id
_entity_poly.type
_entity_poly.pdbx_seq_one_letter_code
_entity_poly.pdbx_strand_id
1 'polypeptide(L)' 'MNGEIEIVRNVYGCAIKRCCASCEHKWIDYDGTRLCKSMNLKVQHKFKCSKWQMSAGLTKAGSAQGVVRDIFTKRTIIE' A
#
# COMPACT_ATOMS: atom_id res chain seq x y z
N MET A 1 18.87 13.48 1.58
CA MET A 1 19.34 12.18 1.05
C MET A 1 18.29 11.62 0.10
N ASN A 2 18.54 11.70 -1.21
CA ASN A 2 17.70 11.07 -2.23
C ASN A 2 17.98 9.55 -2.19
N GLY A 3 17.41 8.87 -1.20
CA GLY A 3 17.62 7.45 -1.00
C GLY A 3 16.95 6.64 -2.12
N GLU A 4 17.74 5.81 -2.79
CA GLU A 4 17.30 4.91 -3.85
C GLU A 4 15.98 4.22 -3.51
N ILE A 5 15.07 4.19 -4.47
CA ILE A 5 13.76 3.56 -4.27
C ILE A 5 13.96 2.05 -4.34
N GLU A 6 13.94 1.39 -3.19
CA GLU A 6 13.93 -0.07 -3.12
C GLU A 6 12.61 -0.58 -3.72
N ILE A 7 12.70 -1.46 -4.72
CA ILE A 7 11.56 -2.06 -5.40
C ILE A 7 11.58 -3.56 -5.14
N VAL A 8 10.42 -4.09 -4.74
CA VAL A 8 10.18 -5.53 -4.62
C VAL A 8 9.10 -5.94 -5.61
N ARG A 9 9.09 -7.20 -6.04
CA ARG A 9 8.03 -7.73 -6.91
C ARG A 9 7.04 -8.54 -6.09
N ASN A 10 5.75 -8.42 -6.42
CA ASN A 10 4.74 -9.33 -5.89
C ASN A 10 4.79 -10.69 -6.65
N VAL A 11 3.95 -11.64 -6.25
CA VAL A 11 3.89 -12.98 -6.86
C VAL A 11 3.50 -12.99 -8.34
N TYR A 12 2.90 -11.90 -8.84
CA TYR A 12 2.50 -11.72 -10.23
C TYR A 12 3.52 -10.88 -11.02
N GLY A 13 4.69 -10.59 -10.44
CA GLY A 13 5.76 -9.86 -11.10
C GLY A 13 5.61 -8.33 -11.11
N CYS A 14 4.57 -7.76 -10.49
CA CYS A 14 4.38 -6.31 -10.43
C CYS A 14 5.44 -5.64 -9.52
N ALA A 15 6.06 -4.56 -10.02
CA ALA A 15 7.05 -3.80 -9.28
C ALA A 15 6.41 -2.85 -8.26
N ILE A 16 6.73 -3.04 -6.98
CA ILE A 16 6.18 -2.29 -5.84
C ILE A 16 7.30 -1.59 -5.08
N LYS A 17 7.17 -0.27 -4.88
CA LYS A 17 8.13 0.51 -4.08
C LYS A 17 8.01 0.15 -2.60
N ARG A 18 9.12 -0.09 -1.90
CA ARG A 18 9.15 -0.43 -0.46
C ARG A 18 9.05 0.84 0.40
N CYS A 19 7.84 1.33 0.63
CA CYS A 19 7.56 2.52 1.44
C CYS A 19 6.20 2.46 2.14
N CYS A 20 5.87 3.47 2.96
CA CYS A 20 4.63 3.50 3.73
C CYS A 20 3.38 3.47 2.82
N ALA A 21 3.43 4.06 1.62
CA ALA A 21 2.32 4.02 0.67
C ALA A 21 1.90 2.59 0.29
N SER A 22 2.86 1.65 0.22
CA SER A 22 2.65 0.24 -0.14
C SER A 22 2.60 -0.70 1.06
N CYS A 23 2.71 -0.17 2.28
CA CYS A 23 2.79 -0.97 3.50
C CYS A 23 1.39 -1.43 3.97
N GLU A 24 1.29 -2.63 4.53
CA GLU A 24 0.07 -3.15 5.18
C GLU A 24 -0.25 -2.37 6.45
N HIS A 25 0.76 -1.91 7.20
CA HIS A 25 0.57 -1.18 8.45
C HIS A 25 0.19 0.29 8.27
N LYS A 26 -0.05 0.74 7.03
CA LYS A 26 -0.45 2.13 6.75
C LYS A 26 -1.87 2.36 7.23
N TRP A 27 -2.08 3.47 7.91
CA TRP A 27 -3.40 4.01 8.22
C TRP A 27 -3.46 5.44 7.69
N ILE A 28 -4.60 5.80 7.12
CA ILE A 28 -4.89 7.17 6.68
C ILE A 28 -6.11 7.57 7.48
N ASP A 29 -5.95 8.59 8.30
CA ASP A 29 -7.02 9.15 9.11
C ASP A 29 -7.89 10.09 8.26
N TYR A 30 -9.03 10.53 8.80
CA TYR A 30 -10.02 11.33 8.05
C TYR A 30 -9.49 12.68 7.58
N ASP A 31 -8.49 13.24 8.28
CA ASP A 31 -7.79 14.47 7.90
C ASP A 31 -6.69 14.24 6.84
N GLY A 32 -6.54 13.01 6.35
CA GLY A 32 -5.48 12.61 5.43
C GLY A 32 -4.13 12.36 6.11
N THR A 33 -4.03 12.46 7.44
CA THR A 33 -2.81 12.14 8.18
C THR A 33 -2.49 10.65 8.03
N ARG A 34 -1.25 10.37 7.65
CA ARG A 34 -0.76 8.99 7.52
C ARG A 34 -0.02 8.56 8.78
N LEU A 35 -0.46 7.44 9.36
CA LEU A 35 0.09 6.82 10.56
C LEU A 35 0.62 5.42 10.22
N CYS A 36 1.76 5.05 10.79
CA CYS A 36 2.27 3.68 10.77
C CYS A 36 1.81 2.96 12.03
N LYS A 37 0.85 2.02 11.92
CA LYS A 37 0.31 1.28 13.07
C LYS A 37 1.36 0.45 13.82
N SER A 38 2.39 -0.04 13.12
CA SER A 38 3.44 -0.89 13.70
C SER A 38 4.49 -0.13 14.52
N MET A 39 4.58 1.20 14.31
CA MET A 39 5.50 2.10 15.03
C MET A 39 4.76 3.14 15.87
N ASN A 40 3.45 3.28 15.69
CA ASN A 40 2.61 4.31 16.30
C ASN A 40 3.13 5.75 16.04
N LEU A 41 3.51 6.03 14.80
CA LEU A 41 4.09 7.32 14.40
C LEU A 41 3.40 7.91 13.16
N LYS A 42 3.33 9.24 13.08
CA LYS A 42 2.96 9.98 11.88
C LYS A 42 4.11 9.94 10.87
N VAL A 43 3.80 9.55 9.64
CA VAL A 43 4.81 9.28 8.61
C VAL A 43 4.37 9.81 7.25
N GLN A 44 5.34 10.16 6.40
CA GLN A 44 5.05 10.53 5.02
C GLN A 44 4.87 9.30 4.13
N HIS A 45 4.26 9.46 2.96
CA HIS A 45 4.00 8.36 2.01
C HIS A 45 5.29 7.64 1.55
N LYS A 46 6.41 8.36 1.42
CA LYS A 46 7.72 7.80 1.05
C LYS A 46 8.52 7.22 2.23
N PHE A 47 8.00 7.34 3.46
CA PHE A 47 8.70 6.85 4.65
C PHE A 47 9.01 5.36 4.53
N LYS A 48 10.19 4.95 4.97
CA LYS A 48 10.66 3.56 4.95
C LYS A 48 10.97 3.12 6.36
N CYS A 49 10.69 1.86 6.69
CA CYS A 49 11.06 1.26 7.96
C CYS A 49 11.36 -0.22 7.80
N SER A 50 12.09 -0.79 8.76
CA SER A 50 12.44 -2.22 8.80
C SER A 50 11.22 -3.12 8.95
N LYS A 51 10.13 -2.64 9.56
CA LYS A 51 8.87 -3.36 9.73
C LYS A 51 7.96 -3.30 8.51
N TRP A 52 8.45 -2.89 7.35
CA TRP A 52 7.65 -2.82 6.14
C TRP A 52 7.17 -4.22 5.70
N GLN A 53 5.88 -4.32 5.40
CA GLN A 53 5.25 -5.50 4.80
C GLN A 53 4.35 -5.05 3.64
N MET A 54 4.38 -5.76 2.52
CA MET A 54 3.56 -5.44 1.35
C MET A 54 2.07 -5.52 1.71
N SER A 55 1.29 -4.51 1.32
CA SER A 55 -0.14 -4.56 1.62
C SER A 55 -0.88 -5.63 0.84
N ALA A 56 -1.90 -6.26 1.43
CA ALA A 56 -2.64 -7.39 0.86
C ALA A 56 -3.20 -7.10 -0.54
N GLY A 57 -3.70 -5.88 -0.76
CA GLY A 57 -4.17 -5.44 -2.08
C GLY A 57 -3.06 -5.43 -3.14
N LEU A 58 -1.83 -5.04 -2.77
CA LEU A 58 -0.67 -5.06 -3.67
C LEU A 58 -0.09 -6.46 -3.84
N THR A 59 -0.16 -7.32 -2.82
CA THR A 59 0.20 -8.75 -2.96
C THR A 59 -0.65 -9.43 -4.03
N LYS A 60 -1.92 -9.04 -4.15
CA LYS A 60 -2.88 -9.55 -5.14
C LYS A 60 -2.96 -8.74 -6.43
N ALA A 61 -2.24 -7.63 -6.54
CA ALA A 61 -2.25 -6.80 -7.74
C ALA A 61 -1.71 -7.59 -8.94
N GLY A 62 -2.41 -7.49 -10.08
CA GLY A 62 -2.08 -8.31 -11.26
C GLY A 62 -2.72 -9.69 -11.28
N SER A 63 -3.45 -10.10 -10.22
CA SER A 63 -4.36 -11.23 -10.35
C SER A 63 -5.49 -10.87 -11.34
N ALA A 64 -5.84 -11.80 -12.24
CA ALA A 64 -6.88 -11.62 -13.25
C ALA A 64 -8.31 -11.51 -12.68
N GLN A 65 -8.45 -11.37 -11.36
CA GLN A 65 -9.71 -11.27 -10.62
C GLN A 65 -9.98 -9.83 -10.17
N GLY A 66 -9.47 -8.84 -10.91
CA GLY A 66 -9.51 -7.43 -10.53
C GLY A 66 -10.95 -6.90 -10.48
N VAL A 67 -11.55 -6.88 -9.29
CA VAL A 67 -12.87 -6.28 -9.07
C VAL A 67 -12.70 -4.78 -8.79
N VAL A 68 -13.15 -3.92 -9.72
CA VAL A 68 -13.27 -2.48 -9.43
C VAL A 68 -14.52 -2.29 -8.58
N ARG A 69 -14.37 -1.78 -7.36
CA ARG A 69 -15.51 -1.45 -6.49
C ARG A 69 -15.63 0.05 -6.30
N ASP A 70 -16.86 0.53 -6.36
CA ASP A 70 -17.20 1.88 -5.96
C ASP A 70 -16.88 2.07 -4.46
N ILE A 71 -16.11 3.10 -4.13
CA ILE A 71 -15.62 3.33 -2.76
C ILE A 71 -16.77 3.75 -1.81
N PHE A 72 -17.82 4.38 -2.33
CA PHE A 72 -18.94 4.88 -1.54
C PHE A 72 -20.03 3.81 -1.37
N THR A 73 -20.35 3.06 -2.43
CA THR A 73 -21.44 2.08 -2.44
C THR A 73 -20.98 0.65 -2.21
N LYS A 74 -19.65 0.40 -2.21
CA LYS A 74 -19.01 -0.93 -2.15
C LYS A 74 -19.44 -1.91 -3.26
N ARG A 75 -20.12 -1.43 -4.31
CA ARG A 75 -20.58 -2.26 -5.42
C ARG A 75 -19.45 -2.54 -6.39
N THR A 76 -19.39 -3.75 -6.91
CA THR A 76 -18.56 -4.11 -8.06
C THR A 76 -19.08 -3.40 -9.31
N ILE A 77 -18.20 -2.68 -10.02
CA ILE A 77 -18.52 -1.92 -11.23
C ILE A 77 -18.15 -2.73 -12.49
N ILE A 78 -17.22 -3.69 -12.40
CA ILE A 78 -16.73 -4.48 -13.55
C ILE A 78 -16.50 -5.92 -13.08
N GLU A 79 -17.09 -6.88 -13.81
CA GLU A 79 -16.87 -8.34 -13.71
C GLU A 79 -15.94 -8.83 -14.83
#